data_AF-A0A4Y2Q0E7-F1
#
_entry.id   AF-A0A4Y2Q0E7-F1
#
_cell.length_a   1.000
_cell.length_b   1.000
_cell.length_c   1.000
_cell.angle_alpha   90.00
_cell.angle_beta   90.00
_cell.angle_gamma   90.00
#
_symmetry.space_group_name_H-M   'P 1'
#
loop_
_entity.id
_entity.type
_entity.pdbx_description
1 polymer ?
#
loop_
_entity_poly.entity_id
_entity_poly.type
_entity_poly.pdbx_seq_one_letter_code
_entity_poly.pdbx_strand_id
1 'polypeptide(L)'
;MQLIERQLQTAINNIVEWSNKSGFTISAQKTIGIHFCKRPLHPDPELLLSGVPIRFQDNYTFLGIVFDKCLTFLPHIASLRKRCLRSLNILRTLSNTSWGADRSCLLRVYRSVIRPMIDYGSVAYGSARPSYLKRLDYVHHQALRLCLGAFRTSPIPSLYAEAFEPSLSSRRDKLSLSYYFRILSNDNHPLRGTL
;
A
#
# COMPACT_ATOMS: atom_id res chain seq x y z
N MET A 1 11.58 -28.53 -7.54
CA MET A 1 11.62 -27.73 -6.30
C MET A 1 13.00 -27.76 -5.64
N GLN A 2 13.59 -28.94 -5.44
CA GLN A 2 14.91 -29.11 -4.80
C GLN A 2 16.02 -28.21 -5.36
N LEU A 3 16.07 -27.96 -6.68
CA LEU A 3 17.07 -27.04 -7.27
C LEU A 3 16.88 -25.59 -6.78
N ILE A 4 15.64 -25.09 -6.80
CA ILE A 4 15.31 -23.72 -6.38
C ILE A 4 15.57 -23.57 -4.89
N GLU A 5 15.13 -24.54 -4.10
CA GLU A 5 15.37 -24.58 -2.65
C GLU A 5 16.87 -24.57 -2.31
N ARG A 6 17.68 -25.37 -3.01
CA ARG A 6 19.14 -25.37 -2.84
C ARG A 6 19.76 -24.00 -3.18
N GLN A 7 19.31 -23.36 -4.27
CA GLN A 7 19.80 -22.03 -4.66
C GLN A 7 19.41 -20.97 -3.63
N LEU A 8 18.15 -20.98 -3.16
CA LEU A 8 17.67 -20.07 -2.12
C LEU A 8 18.42 -20.28 -0.81
N GLN A 9 18.62 -21.52 -0.37
CA GLN A 9 19.37 -21.84 0.83
C GLN A 9 20.84 -21.39 0.71
N THR A 10 21.46 -21.55 -0.45
CA THR A 10 22.83 -21.04 -0.71
C THR A 10 22.87 -19.52 -0.58
N ALA A 11 21.88 -18.81 -1.14
CA ALA A 11 21.79 -17.35 -1.02
C ALA A 11 21.59 -16.91 0.45
N ILE A 12 20.74 -17.60 1.20
CA ILE A 12 20.53 -17.34 2.64
C ILE A 12 21.83 -17.54 3.41
N ASN A 13 22.57 -18.63 3.15
CA ASN A 13 23.84 -18.90 3.81
C ASN A 13 24.87 -17.79 3.53
N ASN A 14 24.96 -17.32 2.28
CA ASN A 14 25.85 -16.22 1.91
C ASN A 14 25.46 -14.90 2.63
N ILE A 15 24.16 -14.62 2.76
CA ILE A 15 23.66 -13.45 3.50
C ILE A 15 24.03 -13.55 4.99
N VAL A 16 23.88 -14.73 5.60
CA VAL A 16 24.25 -14.97 7.00
C VAL A 16 25.77 -14.80 7.20
N GLU A 17 26.59 -15.35 6.30
CA GLU A 17 28.04 -15.20 6.34
C GLU A 17 28.46 -13.72 6.21
N TRP A 18 27.88 -13.00 5.26
CA TRP A 18 28.11 -11.56 5.10
C TRP A 18 27.67 -10.76 6.34
N SER A 19 26.52 -11.09 6.92
CA SER A 19 26.01 -10.44 8.13
C SER A 19 26.99 -10.61 9.29
N ASN A 20 27.48 -11.83 9.49
CA ASN A 20 28.47 -12.14 10.54
C ASN A 20 29.79 -11.39 10.31
N LYS A 21 30.30 -11.35 9.07
CA LYS A 21 31.50 -10.56 8.72
C LYS A 21 31.31 -9.06 8.97
N SER A 22 30.09 -8.56 8.78
CA SER A 22 29.74 -7.15 8.98
C SER A 22 29.42 -6.81 10.43
N GLY A 23 29.43 -7.78 11.35
CA GLY A 23 29.10 -7.58 12.77
C GLY A 23 27.60 -7.49 13.08
N PHE A 24 26.73 -7.86 12.15
CA PHE A 24 25.27 -7.90 12.34
C PHE A 24 24.77 -9.33 12.50
N THR A 25 23.70 -9.50 13.28
CA THR A 25 23.01 -10.79 13.45
C THR A 25 21.56 -10.68 12.98
N ILE A 26 21.17 -11.53 12.03
CA ILE A 26 19.80 -11.58 11.51
C ILE A 26 18.90 -12.34 12.49
N SER A 27 17.79 -11.73 12.89
CA SER A 27 16.83 -12.36 13.80
C SER A 27 15.92 -13.34 13.06
N ALA A 28 16.11 -14.64 13.29
CA ALA A 28 15.24 -15.69 12.73
C ALA A 28 13.77 -15.52 13.10
N GLN A 29 13.47 -14.94 14.27
CA GLN A 29 12.09 -14.69 14.70
C GLN A 29 11.38 -13.61 13.87
N LYS A 30 12.12 -12.63 13.36
CA LYS A 30 11.59 -11.54 12.53
C LYS A 30 11.59 -11.89 11.03
N THR A 31 12.40 -12.88 10.63
CA THR A 31 12.47 -13.36 9.25
C THR A 31 11.28 -14.25 8.92
N ILE A 32 10.54 -13.85 7.89
CA ILE A 32 9.35 -14.56 7.40
C ILE A 32 9.50 -14.75 5.90
N GLY A 33 9.12 -15.93 5.42
CA GLY A 33 9.02 -16.24 4.01
C GLY A 33 7.63 -15.89 3.48
N ILE A 34 7.57 -15.30 2.29
CA ILE A 34 6.35 -15.26 1.51
C ILE A 34 6.66 -15.82 0.13
N HIS A 35 5.90 -16.83 -0.25
CA HIS A 35 6.08 -17.51 -1.53
C HIS A 35 4.99 -17.04 -2.49
N PHE A 36 5.31 -16.05 -3.33
CA PHE A 36 4.35 -15.46 -4.25
C PHE A 36 3.95 -16.45 -5.36
N CYS A 37 2.71 -16.94 -5.31
CA CYS A 37 2.20 -17.88 -6.31
C CYS A 37 0.69 -17.74 -6.48
N LYS A 38 0.24 -17.48 -7.72
CA LYS A 38 -1.20 -17.29 -8.03
C LYS A 38 -2.00 -18.60 -8.04
N ARG A 39 -1.34 -19.74 -8.24
CA ARG A 39 -1.93 -21.07 -8.24
C ARG A 39 -1.06 -21.97 -7.38
N PRO A 40 -1.60 -22.74 -6.44
CA PRO A 40 -0.80 -23.63 -5.60
C PRO A 40 -0.33 -24.84 -6.43
N LEU A 41 0.69 -24.62 -7.24
CA LEU A 41 1.29 -25.65 -8.11
C LEU A 41 2.30 -26.51 -7.37
N HIS A 42 2.83 -26.01 -6.25
CA HIS A 42 3.84 -26.70 -5.46
C HIS A 42 3.82 -26.22 -3.99
N PRO A 43 4.26 -27.06 -3.04
CA PRO A 43 4.41 -26.66 -1.66
C PRO A 43 5.49 -25.57 -1.47
N ASP A 44 5.48 -24.97 -0.28
CA ASP A 44 6.48 -23.99 0.12
C ASP A 44 7.81 -24.71 0.45
N PRO A 45 8.97 -24.12 0.11
CA PRO A 45 10.28 -24.74 0.34
C PRO A 45 10.67 -24.71 1.84
N GLU A 46 11.49 -25.65 2.28
CA GLU A 46 12.01 -25.70 3.65
C GLU A 46 13.33 -24.94 3.72
N LEU A 47 13.28 -23.68 4.17
CA LEU A 47 14.45 -22.81 4.29
C LEU A 47 14.86 -22.65 5.76
N LEU A 48 16.16 -22.69 6.02
CA LEU A 48 16.75 -22.55 7.34
C LEU A 48 17.58 -21.27 7.43
N LEU A 49 17.39 -20.48 8.48
CA LEU A 49 18.24 -19.35 8.85
C LEU A 49 19.02 -19.71 10.12
N SER A 50 20.34 -19.93 9.99
CA SER A 50 21.21 -20.34 11.11
C SER A 50 20.68 -21.58 11.86
N GLY A 51 20.14 -22.55 11.12
CA GLY A 51 19.55 -23.79 11.67
C GLY A 51 18.09 -23.66 12.13
N VAL A 52 17.49 -22.47 12.10
CA VAL A 52 16.08 -22.24 12.47
C VAL A 52 15.21 -22.19 11.21
N PRO A 53 14.10 -22.94 11.13
CA PRO A 53 13.21 -22.90 9.97
C PRO A 53 12.50 -21.56 9.81
N ILE A 54 12.53 -21.02 8.60
CA ILE A 54 11.82 -19.80 8.22
C ILE A 54 10.34 -20.11 8.08
N ARG A 55 9.50 -19.35 8.79
CA ARG A 55 8.05 -19.51 8.71
C ARG A 55 7.51 -18.87 7.45
N PHE A 56 6.75 -19.63 6.66
CA PHE A 56 6.02 -19.08 5.52
C PHE A 56 4.65 -18.57 5.94
N GLN A 57 4.28 -17.39 5.45
CA GLN A 57 2.97 -16.77 5.70
C GLN A 57 2.35 -16.29 4.39
N ASP A 58 1.03 -16.41 4.30
CA ASP A 58 0.28 -15.97 3.11
C ASP A 58 0.18 -14.44 3.00
N ASN A 59 0.31 -13.72 4.12
CA ASN A 59 0.25 -12.27 4.14
C ASN A 59 1.30 -11.71 5.10
N TYR A 60 2.03 -10.68 4.67
CA TYR A 60 3.00 -9.99 5.53
C TYR A 60 3.05 -8.49 5.26
N THR A 61 3.33 -7.70 6.30
CA THR A 61 3.45 -6.24 6.17
C THR A 61 4.91 -5.85 5.96
N PHE A 62 5.23 -5.28 4.81
CA PHE A 62 6.56 -4.76 4.49
C PHE A 62 6.45 -3.27 4.18
N LEU A 63 7.20 -2.45 4.92
CA LEU A 63 7.17 -0.98 4.81
C LEU A 63 5.74 -0.43 4.79
N GLY A 64 4.88 -0.88 5.72
CA GLY A 64 3.50 -0.41 5.85
C GLY A 64 2.51 -0.89 4.77
N ILE A 65 2.96 -1.69 3.79
CA ILE A 65 2.12 -2.30 2.75
C ILE A 65 1.95 -3.78 3.05
N VAL A 66 0.73 -4.29 2.94
CA VAL A 66 0.44 -5.72 3.16
C VAL A 66 0.53 -6.44 1.83
N PHE A 67 1.48 -7.36 1.71
CA PHE A 67 1.63 -8.23 0.56
C PHE A 67 0.94 -9.54 0.84
N ASP A 68 0.09 -9.98 -0.09
CA ASP A 68 -0.53 -11.30 -0.08
C ASP A 68 0.17 -12.24 -1.07
N LYS A 69 0.06 -13.55 -0.83
CA LYS A 69 0.63 -14.62 -1.66
C LYS A 69 0.35 -14.46 -3.16
N CYS A 70 -0.82 -13.91 -3.50
CA CYS A 70 -1.26 -13.73 -4.88
C CYS A 70 -1.03 -12.32 -5.45
N LEU A 71 -0.41 -11.42 -4.67
CA LEU A 71 -0.21 -9.99 -5.00
C LEU A 71 -1.51 -9.29 -5.44
N THR A 72 -2.64 -9.65 -4.84
CA THR A 72 -3.94 -9.02 -5.09
C THR A 72 -4.12 -7.71 -4.34
N PHE A 73 -3.34 -7.51 -3.27
CA PHE A 73 -3.43 -6.41 -2.31
C PHE A 73 -4.81 -6.23 -1.65
N LEU A 74 -5.68 -7.24 -1.72
CA LEU A 74 -7.01 -7.18 -1.13
C LEU A 74 -6.96 -6.99 0.41
N PRO A 75 -6.12 -7.71 1.17
CA PRO A 75 -5.97 -7.48 2.61
C PRO A 75 -5.45 -6.07 2.92
N HIS A 76 -4.51 -5.57 2.12
CA HIS A 76 -3.99 -4.21 2.25
C HIS A 76 -5.11 -3.18 2.08
N ILE A 77 -5.84 -3.23 0.96
CA ILE A 77 -6.93 -2.29 0.65
C ILE A 77 -8.02 -2.34 1.73
N ALA A 78 -8.37 -3.53 2.23
CA ALA A 78 -9.34 -3.67 3.31
C ALA A 78 -8.87 -3.00 4.61
N SER A 79 -7.61 -3.23 5.01
CA SER A 79 -7.02 -2.61 6.19
C SER A 79 -6.89 -1.09 6.05
N LEU A 80 -6.51 -0.62 4.86
CA LEU A 80 -6.37 0.80 4.52
C LEU A 80 -7.72 1.50 4.56
N ARG A 81 -8.76 0.90 3.96
CA ARG A 81 -10.14 1.40 4.05
C ARG A 81 -10.58 1.54 5.50
N LYS A 82 -10.33 0.54 6.36
CA LYS A 82 -10.68 0.60 7.79
C LYS A 82 -9.96 1.73 8.52
N ARG A 83 -8.67 1.97 8.23
CA ARG A 83 -7.91 3.10 8.77
C ARG A 83 -8.45 4.45 8.30
N CYS A 84 -8.77 4.58 7.02
CA CYS A 84 -9.31 5.82 6.47
C CYS A 84 -10.71 6.11 7.00
N LEU A 85 -11.57 5.10 7.14
CA LEU A 85 -12.91 5.25 7.73
C LEU A 85 -12.86 5.71 9.19
N ARG A 86 -11.86 5.25 9.97
CA ARG A 86 -11.61 5.78 11.32
C ARG A 86 -11.21 7.24 11.28
N SER A 87 -10.29 7.62 10.40
CA SER A 87 -9.84 9.01 10.23
C SER A 87 -10.95 9.94 9.72
N LEU A 88 -11.90 9.39 8.95
CA LEU A 88 -13.11 10.08 8.51
C LEU A 88 -13.98 10.57 9.66
N ASN A 89 -13.91 9.94 10.84
CA ASN A 89 -14.65 10.42 12.01
C ASN A 89 -14.16 11.82 12.46
N ILE A 90 -12.90 12.15 12.24
CA ILE A 90 -12.36 13.50 12.52
C ILE A 90 -13.07 14.53 11.63
N LEU A 91 -13.27 14.21 10.35
CA LEU A 91 -14.04 15.08 9.46
C LEU A 91 -15.49 15.19 9.90
N ARG A 92 -16.12 14.08 10.33
CA ARG A 92 -17.51 14.10 10.84
C ARG A 92 -17.67 14.98 12.06
N THR A 93 -16.72 14.95 12.99
CA THR A 93 -16.76 15.80 14.19
C THR A 93 -16.57 17.26 13.85
N LEU A 94 -15.71 17.57 12.87
CA LEU A 94 -15.43 18.95 12.45
C LEU A 94 -16.49 19.50 11.48
N SER A 95 -17.25 18.66 10.79
CA SER A 95 -18.27 19.07 9.81
C SER A 95 -19.67 19.22 10.44
N ASN A 96 -19.77 19.48 11.75
CA ASN A 96 -21.05 19.63 12.43
C ASN A 96 -21.75 20.94 12.00
N THR A 97 -23.07 20.98 11.99
CA THR A 97 -23.84 22.13 11.47
C THR A 97 -23.87 23.33 12.42
N SER A 98 -23.68 23.12 13.73
CA SER A 98 -23.74 24.20 14.74
C SER A 98 -22.40 24.89 15.01
N TRP A 99 -21.29 24.15 15.01
CA TRP A 99 -19.93 24.65 15.28
C TRP A 99 -18.90 24.06 14.30
N GLY A 100 -19.33 23.89 13.04
CA GLY A 100 -18.51 23.28 12.00
C GLY A 100 -17.34 24.17 11.56
N ALA A 101 -16.25 23.52 11.17
CA ALA A 101 -15.15 24.19 10.49
C ALA A 101 -15.55 24.60 9.06
N ASP A 102 -14.94 25.67 8.57
CA ASP A 102 -15.12 26.11 7.18
C ASP A 102 -14.70 25.02 6.17
N ARG A 103 -15.34 25.02 5.00
CA ARG A 103 -15.07 24.08 3.89
C ARG A 103 -13.59 24.02 3.52
N SER A 104 -12.91 25.18 3.49
CA SER A 104 -11.48 25.23 3.16
C SER A 104 -10.62 24.52 4.21
N CYS A 105 -11.00 24.63 5.48
CA CYS A 105 -10.36 23.95 6.60
C CYS A 105 -10.60 22.44 6.55
N LEU A 106 -11.85 22.01 6.31
CA LEU A 106 -12.19 20.59 6.18
C LEU A 106 -11.44 19.92 5.02
N LEU A 107 -11.39 20.57 3.86
CA LEU A 107 -10.61 20.09 2.72
C LEU A 107 -9.11 20.00 3.05
N ARG A 108 -8.57 20.95 3.83
CA ARG A 108 -7.18 20.90 4.28
C ARG A 108 -6.91 19.70 5.18
N VAL A 109 -7.80 19.42 6.14
CA VAL A 109 -7.72 18.23 7.00
C VAL A 109 -7.80 16.94 6.19
N TYR A 110 -8.73 16.87 5.22
CA TYR A 110 -8.81 15.73 4.31
C TYR A 110 -7.49 15.50 3.56
N ARG A 111 -6.93 16.57 2.98
CA ARG A 111 -5.70 16.55 2.20
C ARG A 111 -4.45 16.21 3.01
N SER A 112 -4.43 16.52 4.31
CA SER A 112 -3.28 16.28 5.19
C SER A 112 -3.35 14.96 5.95
N VAL A 113 -4.54 14.42 6.21
CA VAL A 113 -4.71 13.21 7.02
C VAL A 113 -5.08 12.01 6.16
N ILE A 114 -6.17 12.09 5.40
CA ILE A 114 -6.76 10.91 4.74
C ILE A 114 -6.11 10.64 3.39
N ARG A 115 -5.96 11.68 2.58
CA ARG A 115 -5.36 11.57 1.24
C ARG A 115 -3.95 10.95 1.25
N PRO A 116 -3.00 11.36 2.11
CA PRO A 116 -1.68 10.74 2.13
C PRO A 116 -1.70 9.29 2.60
N MET A 117 -2.65 8.88 3.45
CA MET A 117 -2.80 7.46 3.79
C MET A 117 -3.15 6.63 2.57
N ILE A 118 -4.01 7.15 1.69
CA ILE A 118 -4.37 6.49 0.43
C ILE A 118 -3.19 6.56 -0.54
N ASP A 119 -2.55 7.71 -0.70
CA ASP A 119 -1.45 7.88 -1.65
C ASP A 119 -0.25 6.99 -1.31
N TYR A 120 -0.01 6.75 -0.02
CA TYR A 120 1.08 5.89 0.44
C TYR A 120 0.92 4.46 -0.08
N GLY A 121 1.92 4.00 -0.83
CA GLY A 121 1.92 2.66 -1.42
C GLY A 121 1.06 2.51 -2.67
N SER A 122 0.42 3.58 -3.16
CA SER A 122 -0.41 3.54 -4.38
C SER A 122 0.33 3.08 -5.63
N VAL A 123 1.64 3.34 -5.70
CA VAL A 123 2.51 2.84 -6.77
C VAL A 123 2.64 1.31 -6.75
N ALA A 124 2.55 0.69 -5.57
CA ALA A 124 2.60 -0.76 -5.42
C ALA A 124 1.21 -1.39 -5.60
N TYR A 125 0.26 -1.04 -4.73
CA TYR A 125 -1.07 -1.64 -4.72
C TYR A 125 -1.96 -1.15 -5.88
N GLY A 126 -1.56 -0.11 -6.61
CA GLY A 126 -2.30 0.41 -7.77
C GLY A 126 -2.49 -0.60 -8.90
N SER A 127 -1.67 -1.66 -8.93
CA SER A 127 -1.81 -2.82 -9.80
C SER A 127 -2.98 -3.75 -9.45
N ALA A 128 -3.63 -3.55 -8.29
CA ALA A 128 -4.76 -4.35 -7.85
C ALA A 128 -5.98 -4.21 -8.79
N ARG A 129 -6.88 -5.19 -8.73
CA ARG A 129 -8.10 -5.20 -9.54
C ARG A 129 -8.90 -3.89 -9.35
N PRO A 130 -9.44 -3.28 -10.42
CA PRO A 130 -10.22 -2.04 -10.33
C PRO A 130 -11.40 -2.13 -9.34
N SER A 131 -12.05 -3.29 -9.24
CA SER A 131 -13.14 -3.54 -8.29
C SER A 131 -12.71 -3.42 -6.82
N TYR A 132 -11.44 -3.74 -6.51
CA TYR A 132 -10.89 -3.58 -5.16
C TYR A 132 -10.53 -2.12 -4.90
N LEU A 133 -9.92 -1.44 -5.87
CA LEU A 133 -9.57 -0.02 -5.77
C LEU A 133 -10.81 0.88 -5.57
N LYS A 134 -11.94 0.54 -6.19
CA LYS A 134 -13.24 1.23 -6.00
C LYS A 134 -13.69 1.27 -4.53
N ARG A 135 -13.20 0.38 -3.67
CA ARG A 135 -13.50 0.41 -2.22
C ARG A 135 -12.90 1.64 -1.53
N LEU A 136 -11.79 2.18 -2.05
CA LEU A 136 -11.16 3.41 -1.56
C LEU A 136 -11.87 4.65 -2.11
N ASP A 137 -12.45 4.58 -3.32
CA ASP A 137 -13.22 5.69 -3.90
C ASP A 137 -14.40 6.07 -2.99
N TYR A 138 -15.07 5.10 -2.37
CA TYR A 138 -16.11 5.35 -1.37
C TYR A 138 -15.63 6.27 -0.23
N VAL A 139 -14.42 6.04 0.29
CA VAL A 139 -13.83 6.87 1.36
C VAL A 139 -13.58 8.29 0.84
N HIS A 140 -12.99 8.43 -0.35
CA HIS A 140 -12.75 9.73 -0.99
C HIS A 140 -14.05 10.50 -1.18
N HIS A 141 -15.06 9.90 -1.82
CA HIS A 141 -16.35 10.55 -2.06
C HIS A 141 -17.05 10.93 -0.76
N GLN A 142 -17.03 10.05 0.25
CA GLN A 142 -17.62 10.36 1.55
C GLN A 142 -16.91 11.52 2.24
N ALA A 143 -15.57 11.59 2.15
CA ALA A 143 -14.80 12.69 2.70
C ALA A 143 -15.13 14.02 1.99
N LEU A 144 -15.22 14.02 0.65
CA LEU A 144 -15.61 15.21 -0.10
C LEU A 144 -17.02 15.67 0.29
N ARG A 145 -18.00 14.77 0.38
CA ARG A 145 -19.35 15.15 0.80
C ARG A 145 -19.38 15.83 2.17
N LEU A 146 -18.61 15.31 3.14
CA LEU A 146 -18.50 15.93 4.46
C LEU A 146 -17.83 17.30 4.40
N CYS A 147 -16.75 17.43 3.63
CA CYS A 147 -16.04 18.70 3.51
C CYS A 147 -16.87 19.78 2.80
N LEU A 148 -17.70 19.38 1.83
CA LEU A 148 -18.52 20.27 1.03
C LEU A 148 -19.91 20.55 1.63
N GLY A 149 -20.32 19.79 2.67
CA GLY A 149 -21.70 19.79 3.14
C GLY A 149 -22.71 19.27 2.10
N ALA A 150 -22.24 18.47 1.13
CA ALA A 150 -23.06 18.04 0.00
C ALA A 150 -24.01 16.89 0.38
N PHE A 151 -25.18 16.86 -0.25
CA PHE A 151 -26.14 15.76 -0.09
C PHE A 151 -25.53 14.41 -0.46
N ARG A 152 -26.07 13.32 0.09
CA ARG A 152 -25.64 11.95 -0.25
C ARG A 152 -25.83 11.61 -1.73
N THR A 153 -26.79 12.26 -2.39
CA THR A 153 -27.17 12.06 -3.80
C THR A 153 -26.38 12.96 -4.77
N SER A 154 -25.60 13.93 -4.29
CA SER A 154 -24.89 14.86 -5.19
C SER A 154 -23.97 14.09 -6.17
N PRO A 155 -23.96 14.43 -7.47
CA PRO A 155 -23.12 13.74 -8.46
C PRO A 155 -21.62 13.83 -8.13
N ILE A 156 -20.88 12.74 -8.32
CA ILE A 156 -19.43 12.66 -8.06
C ILE A 156 -18.62 13.68 -8.90
N PRO A 157 -18.88 13.88 -10.21
CA PRO A 157 -18.14 14.86 -10.99
C PRO A 157 -18.27 16.28 -10.43
N SER A 158 -19.45 16.65 -9.94
CA SER A 158 -19.68 17.94 -9.28
C SER A 158 -18.84 18.08 -8.01
N LEU A 159 -18.75 17.03 -7.18
CA LEU A 159 -17.90 17.04 -5.98
C LEU A 159 -16.43 17.28 -6.32
N TYR A 160 -15.93 16.71 -7.42
CA TYR A 160 -14.55 16.89 -7.87
C TYR A 160 -14.26 18.32 -8.33
N ALA A 161 -15.15 18.87 -9.16
CA ALA A 161 -15.04 20.26 -9.62
C ALA A 161 -15.06 21.24 -8.44
N GLU A 162 -16.04 21.06 -7.55
CA GLU A 162 -16.24 21.90 -6.37
C GLU A 162 -15.08 21.81 -5.36
N ALA A 163 -14.58 20.62 -5.07
CA ALA A 163 -13.48 20.44 -4.12
C ALA A 163 -12.09 20.76 -4.71
N PHE A 164 -12.00 20.98 -6.02
CA PHE A 164 -10.73 21.00 -6.77
C PHE A 164 -9.90 19.73 -6.49
N GLU A 165 -10.55 18.56 -6.50
CA GLU A 165 -9.91 17.27 -6.26
C GLU A 165 -10.07 16.34 -7.46
N PRO A 166 -8.98 15.68 -7.91
CA PRO A 166 -9.08 14.68 -8.96
C PRO A 166 -9.74 13.40 -8.45
N SER A 167 -10.14 12.53 -9.39
CA SER A 167 -10.46 11.14 -9.06
C SER A 167 -9.25 10.43 -8.46
N LEU A 168 -9.47 9.43 -7.59
CA LEU A 168 -8.34 8.65 -7.06
C LEU A 168 -7.60 7.89 -8.16
N SER A 169 -8.29 7.50 -9.24
CA SER A 169 -7.62 6.85 -10.38
C SER A 169 -6.59 7.78 -11.00
N SER A 170 -7.02 8.97 -11.43
CA SER A 170 -6.13 9.98 -12.02
C SER A 170 -4.99 10.38 -11.07
N ARG A 171 -5.27 10.41 -9.76
CA ARG A 171 -4.26 10.68 -8.75
C ARG A 171 -3.21 9.57 -8.66
N ARG A 172 -3.62 8.30 -8.66
CA ARG A 172 -2.70 7.15 -8.69
C ARG A 172 -1.88 7.15 -9.97
N ASP A 173 -2.48 7.41 -11.12
CA ASP A 173 -1.79 7.49 -12.41
C ASP A 173 -0.71 8.58 -12.38
N LYS A 174 -1.06 9.77 -11.88
CA LYS A 174 -0.09 10.86 -11.68
C LYS A 174 1.07 10.46 -10.77
N LEU A 175 0.79 9.80 -9.64
CA LEU A 175 1.83 9.37 -8.69
C LEU A 175 2.74 8.29 -9.30
N SER A 176 2.15 7.32 -10.00
CA SER A 176 2.89 6.27 -10.71
C SER A 176 3.78 6.84 -11.82
N LEU A 177 3.26 7.76 -12.62
CA LEU A 177 4.04 8.45 -13.66
C LEU A 177 5.18 9.29 -13.06
N SER A 178 4.89 10.03 -11.99
CA SER A 178 5.92 10.83 -11.30
C SER A 178 7.04 9.93 -10.75
N TYR A 179 6.67 8.76 -10.21
CA TYR A 179 7.63 7.76 -9.75
C TYR A 179 8.47 7.19 -10.90
N TYR A 180 7.82 6.85 -12.01
CA TYR A 180 8.47 6.36 -13.23
C TYR A 180 9.50 7.35 -13.79
N PHE A 181 9.11 8.61 -13.99
CA PHE A 181 10.04 9.63 -14.50
C PHE A 181 11.20 9.90 -13.54
N ARG A 182 10.97 9.81 -12.22
CA ARG A 182 12.03 9.92 -11.22
C ARG A 182 13.05 8.78 -11.32
N ILE A 183 12.62 7.58 -11.70
CA ILE A 183 13.55 6.47 -11.96
C ILE A 183 14.36 6.76 -13.23
N LEU A 184 13.71 7.19 -14.31
CA LEU A 184 14.39 7.48 -15.57
C LEU A 184 15.41 8.62 -15.47
N SER A 185 15.12 9.63 -14.64
CA SER A 185 16.01 10.77 -14.44
C SER A 185 17.28 10.45 -13.65
N ASN A 186 17.34 9.30 -12.98
CA ASN A 186 18.52 8.87 -12.23
C ASN A 186 19.19 7.70 -12.96
N ASP A 187 20.34 7.98 -13.59
CA ASP A 187 21.07 6.99 -14.38
C ASP A 187 21.51 5.77 -13.56
N ASN A 188 21.78 5.97 -12.27
CA ASN A 188 22.24 4.93 -11.34
C ASN A 188 21.09 4.24 -10.59
N HIS A 189 19.83 4.46 -10.99
CA HIS A 189 18.71 3.87 -10.29
C HIS A 189 18.64 2.34 -10.54
N PRO A 190 18.58 1.49 -9.49
CA PRO A 190 18.59 0.03 -9.65
C PRO A 190 17.48 -0.53 -10.55
N LEU A 191 16.32 0.14 -10.56
CA LEU A 191 15.15 -0.26 -11.38
C LEU A 191 15.17 0.29 -12.82
N ARG A 192 16.18 1.07 -13.22
CA ARG A 192 16.18 1.69 -14.56
C ARG A 192 16.29 0.66 -15.68
N GLY A 193 17.11 -0.38 -15.52
CA GLY A 193 17.27 -1.45 -16.50
C GLY A 193 16.10 -2.45 -16.56
N THR A 194 15.11 -2.30 -15.68
CA THR A 194 13.92 -3.18 -15.60
C THR A 194 12.65 -2.52 -16.14
N LEU A 195 12.71 -1.22 -16.45
CA LEU A 195 11.60 -0.43 -16.98
C LEU A 195 11.73 -0.27 -18.50
#